data_AF-A0A1I5J0S3-F1
#
_entry.id   AF-A0A1I5J0S3-F1
#
_cell.length_a   1.000
_cell.length_b   1.000
_cell.length_c   1.000
_cell.angle_alpha   90.00
_cell.angle_beta   90.00
_cell.angle_gamma   90.00
#
_symmetry.space_group_name_H-M   'P 1'
#
loop_
_entity.id
_entity.type
_entity.pdbx_description
1 polymer ?
#
loop_
_entity_poly.entity_id
_entity_poly.type
_entity_poly.pdbx_seq_one_letter_code
_entity_poly.pdbx_strand_id
1 'polypeptide(L)' 'MKATDDGAWRHDPAAHLAELRREFPTFGIIADPERPIWMAVRGDDLFIRATDAFVLRQRLQEISNC' A
#
# COMPACT_ATOMS: atom_id res chain seq x y z
N MET A 1 20.47 -5.46 25.22
CA MET A 1 21.01 -5.57 23.85
C MET A 1 20.47 -6.83 23.20
N LYS A 2 20.28 -6.77 21.88
CA LYS A 2 19.82 -7.81 20.94
C LYS A 2 18.30 -7.98 20.83
N ALA A 3 17.67 -7.00 20.18
CA ALA A 3 16.61 -7.32 19.23
C ALA A 3 17.29 -8.08 18.08
N THR A 4 16.88 -9.33 17.87
CA THR A 4 17.39 -10.18 16.80
C THR A 4 16.81 -9.69 15.48
N ASP A 5 17.59 -8.83 14.85
CA ASP A 5 17.59 -8.51 13.44
C ASP A 5 18.23 -9.69 12.70
N ASP A 6 17.45 -10.69 12.29
CA ASP A 6 17.79 -11.67 11.25
C ASP A 6 16.61 -12.62 11.02
N GLY A 7 15.92 -12.52 9.87
CA GLY A 7 14.94 -13.54 9.45
C GLY A 7 13.50 -13.08 9.16
N ALA A 8 13.24 -11.78 9.06
CA ALA A 8 11.97 -11.26 8.54
C ALA A 8 12.20 -10.37 7.31
N TRP A 9 12.62 -10.97 6.20
CA TRP A 9 12.15 -10.56 4.85
C TRP A 9 10.62 -10.76 4.70
N ARG A 10 9.85 -10.62 5.78
CA ARG A 10 8.41 -10.51 5.75
C ARG A 10 8.14 -9.14 5.17
N HIS A 11 7.60 -9.10 3.96
CA HIS A 11 6.93 -7.96 3.35
C HIS A 11 6.40 -7.01 4.43
N ASP A 12 7.17 -5.99 4.80
CA ASP A 12 6.72 -5.07 5.83
C ASP A 12 5.65 -4.20 5.18
N PRO A 13 4.37 -4.35 5.57
CA PRO A 13 3.28 -3.66 4.91
C PRO A 13 3.39 -2.14 5.14
N ALA A 14 4.04 -1.70 6.23
CA ALA A 14 4.28 -0.28 6.47
C ALA A 14 5.35 0.29 5.52
N ALA A 15 6.41 -0.46 5.22
CA ALA A 15 7.39 -0.06 4.21
C ALA A 15 6.77 0.07 2.81
N HIS A 16 5.95 -0.91 2.41
CA HIS A 16 5.22 -0.85 1.12
C HIS A 16 4.21 0.30 1.09
N LEU A 17 3.50 0.54 2.20
CA LEU A 17 2.57 1.66 2.32
C LEU A 17 3.29 3.02 2.19
N ALA A 18 4.45 3.17 2.81
CA ALA A 18 5.25 4.39 2.73
C ALA A 18 5.75 4.65 1.30
N GLU A 19 6.18 3.61 0.58
CA GLU A 19 6.57 3.71 -0.82
C GLU A 19 5.39 4.15 -1.69
N LEU A 20 4.23 3.49 -1.56
CA LEU A 20 3.03 3.84 -2.32
C LEU A 20 2.53 5.26 -2.04
N ARG A 21 2.59 5.73 -0.79
CA ARG A 21 2.25 7.12 -0.44
C ARG A 21 3.21 8.13 -1.05
N ARG A 22 4.48 7.76 -1.23
CA ARG A 22 5.48 8.61 -1.90
C ARG A 22 5.26 8.65 -3.41
N GLU A 23 4.93 7.51 -4.02
CA GLU A 23 4.61 7.41 -5.46
C GLU A 23 3.30 8.11 -5.82
N PHE A 24 2.29 8.01 -4.95
CA PHE A 24 0.93 8.48 -5.19
C PHE A 24 0.44 9.42 -4.06
N PRO A 25 1.03 10.62 -3.92
CA PRO A 25 0.69 11.53 -2.81
C PRO A 25 -0.76 12.04 -2.85
N THR A 26 -1.40 11.98 -4.02
CA THR A 26 -2.80 12.37 -4.24
C THR A 26 -3.81 11.36 -3.69
N PHE A 27 -3.35 10.14 -3.33
CA PHE A 27 -4.18 9.05 -2.87
C PHE A 27 -3.96 8.80 -1.37
N GLY A 28 -5.04 8.77 -0.60
CA GLY A 28 -5.07 8.26 0.76
C GLY A 28 -5.02 6.74 0.75
N ILE A 29 -3.83 6.18 0.95
CA ILE A 29 -3.60 4.74 0.96
C ILE A 29 -3.63 4.22 2.40
N ILE A 30 -4.38 3.14 2.62
CA ILE A 30 -4.56 2.44 3.89
C ILE A 30 -4.27 0.96 3.64
N ALA A 31 -3.44 0.37 4.49
CA ALA A 31 -3.18 -1.06 4.49
C ALA A 31 -3.51 -1.59 5.89
N ASP A 32 -4.29 -2.67 5.94
CA ASP A 32 -4.48 -3.43 7.17
C ASP A 32 -3.43 -4.55 7.19
N PRO A 33 -2.58 -4.65 8.24
CA PRO A 33 -1.59 -5.72 8.33
C PRO A 33 -2.16 -7.02 8.90
N GLU A 34 -3.31 -6.97 9.61
CA GLU A 34 -3.96 -8.14 10.21
C GLU A 34 -4.92 -8.83 9.22
N ARG A 35 -5.38 -8.08 8.21
CA ARG A 35 -6.23 -8.55 7.12
C ARG A 35 -5.56 -8.21 5.80
N PRO A 36 -5.48 -9.11 4.81
CA PRO A 36 -4.87 -8.81 3.50
C PRO A 36 -5.80 -7.87 2.69
N ILE A 37 -5.93 -6.62 3.14
CA ILE A 37 -6.81 -5.60 2.61
C ILE A 37 -5.99 -4.33 2.45
N TRP A 38 -5.92 -3.90 1.20
CA TRP A 38 -5.26 -2.68 0.77
C TRP A 38 -6.31 -1.78 0.13
N MET A 39 -6.35 -0.52 0.54
CA MET A 39 -7.36 0.44 0.11
C MET A 39 -6.67 1.72 -0.30
N ALA A 40 -7.13 2.33 -1.39
CA ALA A 40 -6.69 3.66 -1.81
C ALA A 40 -7.89 4.52 -2.13
N VAL A 41 -7.86 5.77 -1.66
CA VAL A 41 -8.94 6.74 -1.81
C VAL A 41 -8.38 8.02 -2.44
N ARG A 42 -9.04 8.59 -3.43
CA ARG A 42 -8.69 9.93 -3.97
C ARG A 42 -9.94 10.79 -3.99
N GLY A 43 -9.98 11.79 -3.11
CA GLY A 43 -11.15 12.63 -2.94
C GLY A 43 -12.39 11.83 -2.53
N ASP A 44 -13.57 12.26 -3.00
CA ASP A 44 -14.86 11.62 -2.71
C ASP A 44 -15.26 10.58 -3.78
N ASP A 45 -14.63 10.62 -4.96
CA ASP A 45 -15.13 9.94 -6.17
C ASP A 45 -14.43 8.59 -6.43
N LEU A 46 -13.20 8.40 -5.94
CA LEU A 46 -12.40 7.23 -6.28
C LEU A 46 -12.01 6.40 -5.07
N PHE A 47 -12.51 5.17 -5.05
CA PHE A 47 -12.22 4.16 -4.03
C PHE A 47 -11.74 2.87 -4.70
N ILE A 48 -10.56 2.41 -4.31
CA ILE A 48 -9.94 1.19 -4.83
C ILE A 48 -9.67 0.25 -3.66
N ARG A 49 -10.10 -1.00 -3.80
CA ARG A 49 -9.78 -2.07 -2.86
C ARG A 49 -8.99 -3.17 -3.57
N ALA A 50 -7.94 -3.63 -2.94
CA ALA A 50 -7.11 -4.73 -3.38
C ALA A 50 -6.85 -5.70 -2.21
N THR A 51 -6.55 -6.95 -2.56
CA THR A 51 -6.13 -7.97 -1.60
C THR A 51 -4.64 -7.90 -1.28
N ASP A 52 -3.86 -7.19 -2.10
CA ASP A 52 -2.41 -7.10 -1.99
C ASP A 52 -1.90 -5.73 -2.47
N ALA A 53 -0.73 -5.32 -1.96
CA ALA A 53 -0.04 -4.08 -2.32
C ALA A 53 0.27 -4.01 -3.83
N PHE A 54 0.66 -5.13 -4.44
CA PHE A 54 1.01 -5.16 -5.86
C PHE A 54 -0.22 -4.87 -6.74
N VAL A 55 -1.35 -5.49 -6.41
CA VAL A 55 -2.62 -5.26 -7.12
C VAL A 55 -3.06 -3.81 -6.93
N LEU A 56 -2.92 -3.25 -5.73
CA LEU A 56 -3.24 -1.84 -5.49
C LEU A 56 -2.36 -0.91 -6.34
N ARG A 57 -1.04 -1.17 -6.38
CA ARG A 57 -0.10 -0.40 -7.19
C ARG A 57 -0.48 -0.40 -8.67
N GLN A 58 -0.76 -1.57 -9.24
CA GLN A 58 -1.14 -1.66 -10.64
C GLN A 58 -2.41 -0.84 -10.93
N ARG A 59 -3.43 -0.94 -10.07
CA ARG A 59 -4.65 -0.11 -10.21
C ARG A 59 -4.36 1.38 -10.11
N LEU A 60 -3.52 1.79 -9.17
CA LEU A 60 -3.11 3.19 -9.01
C LEU A 60 -2.35 3.70 -10.23
N GLN A 61 -1.49 2.88 -10.83
CA GLN A 61 -0.79 3.21 -12.07
C GLN A 61 -1.76 3.35 -13.24
N GLU A 62 -2.66 2.39 -13.45
CA GLU A 62 -3.68 2.46 -14.52
C GLU A 62 -4.49 3.76 -14.46
N ILE A 63 -4.83 4.23 -13.26
CA ILE A 63 -5.66 5.42 -13.07
C ILE A 63 -4.83 6.71 -13.16
N SER A 64 -3.56 6.69 -12.75
CA SER A 64 -2.68 7.86 -12.79
C SER A 64 -2.11 8.13 -14.19
N ASN A 65 -2.16 7.15 -15.09
CA ASN A 65 -1.68 7.26 -16.46
C ASN A 65 -2.77 7.67 -17.49
N CYS A 66 -3.98 8.02 -17.02
CA CYS A 66 -5.06 8.64 -17.78
C CYS A 66 -5.17 10.14 -17.47
#